data_AF-A0A2G6GHY6-F1
#
_entry.id   AF-A0A2G6GHY6-F1
#
_cell.length_a   1.000
_cell.length_b   1.000
_cell.length_c   1.000
_cell.angle_alpha   90.00
_cell.angle_beta   90.00
_cell.angle_gamma   90.00
#
_symmetry.space_group_name_H-M   'P 1'
#
loop_
_entity.id
_entity.type
_entity.pdbx_description
1 polymer ?
#
loop_
_entity_poly.entity_id
_entity_poly.type
_entity_poly.pdbx_seq_one_letter_code
_entity_poly.pdbx_strand_id
1 'polypeptide(L)'
;MQKYGKQQKQVPKSIERQMPYHGKLDDIIYQMMGGLRSGTGYVGAANLQELREKSRCLQITNAGLLESHPHGIAITKEAPNYQARS
;
A
#
# COMPACT_ATOMS: atom_id res chain seq x y z
N MET A 1 13.55 35.45 34.58
CA MET A 1 13.29 34.81 33.27
C MET A 1 13.83 33.39 33.30
N GLN A 2 12.96 32.40 33.54
CA GLN A 2 13.31 30.98 33.59
C GLN A 2 13.44 30.43 32.16
N LYS A 3 14.61 29.87 31.82
CA LYS A 3 14.83 29.12 30.58
C LYS A 3 14.19 27.74 30.74
N TYR A 4 13.11 27.48 30.00
CA TYR A 4 12.48 26.16 29.91
C TYR A 4 13.44 25.14 29.27
N GLY A 5 13.68 24.05 29.99
CA GLY A 5 14.54 22.95 29.57
C GLY A 5 13.99 22.22 28.35
N LYS A 6 14.74 22.30 27.23
CA LYS A 6 14.57 21.41 26.09
C LYS A 6 15.11 20.04 26.49
N GLN A 7 14.26 19.13 26.92
CA GLN A 7 14.61 17.70 26.95
C GLN A 7 14.87 17.27 25.50
N GLN A 8 16.15 17.18 25.11
CA GLN A 8 16.52 16.59 23.83
C GLN A 8 16.12 15.11 23.88
N LYS A 9 15.17 14.71 23.04
CA LYS A 9 14.85 13.29 22.82
C LYS A 9 16.11 12.64 22.24
N GLN A 10 16.83 11.89 23.06
CA GLN A 10 18.13 11.29 22.71
C GLN A 10 18.03 10.06 21.79
N VAL A 11 16.81 9.61 21.47
CA VAL A 11 16.59 8.42 20.63
C VAL A 11 15.82 8.83 19.37
N PRO A 12 16.42 8.66 18.17
CA PRO A 12 15.69 8.82 16.92
C PRO A 12 14.55 7.81 16.84
N LYS A 13 13.34 8.27 16.48
CA LYS A 13 12.15 7.42 16.26
C LYS A 13 11.80 7.27 14.77
N SER A 14 12.59 7.91 13.91
CA SER A 14 12.30 8.05 12.49
C SER A 14 13.55 7.71 11.70
N ILE A 15 13.33 7.19 10.50
CA ILE A 15 14.37 6.93 9.50
C ILE A 15 14.17 7.89 8.34
N GLU A 16 15.26 8.37 7.75
CA GLU A 16 15.24 9.15 6.52
C GLU A 16 15.47 8.19 5.34
N ARG A 17 14.69 8.35 4.26
CA ARG A 17 14.83 7.52 3.06
C ARG A 17 14.56 8.34 1.81
N GLN A 18 15.39 8.15 0.80
CA GLN A 18 15.12 8.61 -0.56
C GLN A 18 14.17 7.65 -1.26
N MET A 19 13.12 8.19 -1.89
CA MET A 19 12.15 7.42 -2.67
C MET A 19 12.33 7.71 -4.17
N PRO A 20 12.18 6.71 -5.07
CA PRO A 20 12.12 6.97 -6.50
C PRO A 20 10.96 7.89 -6.87
N TYR A 21 11.10 8.57 -8.00
CA TYR A 21 10.03 9.36 -8.59
C TYR A 21 8.98 8.43 -9.22
N HIS A 22 7.71 8.64 -8.85
CA HIS A 22 6.59 7.77 -9.26
C HIS A 22 5.71 8.35 -10.38
N GLY A 23 6.15 9.41 -11.05
CA GLY A 23 5.37 10.07 -12.10
C GLY A 23 4.40 11.12 -11.54
N LYS A 24 3.34 11.39 -12.30
CA LYS A 24 2.35 12.41 -11.93
C LYS A 24 1.35 11.88 -10.92
N LEU A 25 0.82 12.79 -10.10
CA LEU A 25 -0.10 12.44 -9.01
C LEU A 25 -1.43 11.87 -9.52
N ASP A 26 -1.95 12.41 -10.61
CA ASP A 26 -3.19 11.96 -11.25
C ASP A 26 -3.12 10.50 -11.71
N ASP A 27 -2.00 10.09 -12.30
CA ASP A 27 -1.76 8.70 -12.72
C ASP A 27 -1.79 7.74 -11.52
N ILE A 28 -1.16 8.13 -10.40
CA ILE A 28 -1.12 7.33 -9.17
C ILE A 28 -2.52 7.18 -8.58
N ILE A 29 -3.26 8.28 -8.47
CA ILE A 29 -4.63 8.28 -7.96
C ILE A 29 -5.53 7.42 -8.86
N TYR A 30 -5.37 7.51 -10.18
CA TYR A 30 -6.13 6.70 -11.13
C TYR A 30 -5.92 5.19 -10.88
N GLN A 31 -4.67 4.75 -10.69
CA GLN A 31 -4.35 3.35 -10.37
C GLN A 31 -4.92 2.92 -9.00
N MET A 32 -4.78 3.76 -7.97
CA MET A 32 -5.32 3.48 -6.63
C MET A 32 -6.84 3.32 -6.67
N MET A 33 -7.53 4.24 -7.36
CA MET A 33 -8.98 4.18 -7.53
C MET A 33 -9.41 2.97 -8.37
N GLY A 34 -8.62 2.58 -9.38
CA GLY A 34 -8.84 1.36 -10.15
C GLY A 34 -8.79 0.10 -9.27
N GLY A 35 -7.77 0.00 -8.42
CA GLY A 35 -7.64 -1.11 -7.46
C GLY A 35 -8.80 -1.16 -6.46
N LEU A 36 -9.18 -0.02 -5.89
CA LEU A 36 -10.31 0.07 -4.97
C LEU A 36 -11.62 -0.37 -5.63
N ARG A 37 -11.91 0.10 -6.85
CA ARG A 37 -13.13 -0.28 -7.58
C ARG A 37 -13.16 -1.76 -7.96
N SER A 38 -12.02 -2.32 -8.35
CA SER A 38 -11.88 -3.77 -8.58
C SER A 38 -12.22 -4.55 -7.30
N GLY A 39 -11.65 -4.14 -6.16
CA GLY A 39 -11.95 -4.72 -4.86
C GLY A 39 -13.43 -4.63 -4.46
N THR A 40 -14.08 -3.48 -4.66
CA THR A 40 -15.53 -3.33 -4.40
C THR A 40 -16.36 -4.23 -5.31
N GLY A 41 -15.91 -4.46 -6.55
CA GLY A 41 -16.52 -5.39 -7.50
C GLY A 41 -16.49 -6.83 -7.00
N TYR A 42 -15.33 -7.32 -6.54
CA TYR A 42 -15.19 -8.67 -5.98
C TYR A 42 -16.06 -8.91 -4.75
N VAL A 43 -16.24 -7.90 -3.89
CA VAL A 43 -17.09 -7.98 -2.69
C VAL A 43 -18.58 -7.79 -3.01
N GLY A 44 -18.92 -7.23 -4.17
CA GLY A 44 -20.31 -6.87 -4.51
C GLY A 44 -20.84 -5.68 -3.69
N ALA A 45 -19.98 -4.69 -3.43
CA ALA A 45 -20.31 -3.48 -2.69
C ALA A 45 -20.47 -2.27 -3.62
N ALA A 46 -21.59 -1.56 -3.53
CA ALA A 46 -21.84 -0.37 -4.37
C ALA A 46 -21.18 0.92 -3.83
N ASN A 47 -20.80 0.92 -2.55
CA ASN A 47 -20.23 2.08 -1.86
C ASN A 47 -19.32 1.64 -0.69
N LEU A 48 -18.67 2.61 -0.05
CA LEU A 48 -17.71 2.34 1.04
C LEU A 48 -18.37 1.79 2.32
N GLN A 49 -19.63 2.12 2.58
CA GLN A 49 -20.34 1.58 3.73
C GLN A 49 -20.61 0.10 3.52
N GLU A 50 -21.16 -0.27 2.35
CA GLU A 50 -21.37 -1.67 1.98
C GLU A 50 -20.06 -2.46 1.95
N LEU A 51 -18.96 -1.87 1.50
CA LEU A 51 -17.66 -2.55 1.50
C LEU A 51 -17.27 -2.95 2.93
N ARG A 52 -17.42 -2.04 3.90
CA ARG A 52 -17.10 -2.30 5.31
C ARG A 52 -18.00 -3.38 5.90
N GLU A 53 -19.29 -3.37 5.56
CA GLU A 53 -20.28 -4.30 6.11
C GLU A 53 -20.21 -5.70 5.45
N LYS A 54 -19.97 -5.78 4.14
CA LYS A 54 -19.98 -7.04 3.37
C LYS A 54 -18.62 -7.74 3.31
N SER A 55 -17.52 -7.01 3.44
CA SER A 55 -16.18 -7.60 3.30
C SER A 55 -15.91 -8.68 4.35
N ARG A 56 -15.25 -9.76 3.91
CA ARG A 56 -14.75 -10.82 4.78
C ARG A 56 -13.28 -11.04 4.49
N CYS A 57 -12.44 -10.83 5.49
CA CYS A 57 -11.02 -11.09 5.39
C CYS A 57 -10.70 -12.48 5.91
N LEU A 58 -9.83 -13.20 5.19
CA LEU A 58 -9.30 -14.48 5.63
C LEU A 58 -7.84 -14.31 6.03
N GLN A 59 -7.43 -15.01 7.07
CA GLN A 59 -6.02 -15.08 7.43
C GLN A 59 -5.30 -16.03 6.47
N ILE A 60 -4.19 -15.57 5.89
CA ILE A 60 -3.36 -16.37 4.99
C ILE A 60 -2.01 -16.71 5.64
N THR A 61 -1.36 -17.75 5.14
CA THR A 61 0.00 -18.11 5.51
C THR A 61 1.03 -17.33 4.67
N ASN A 62 2.31 -17.41 5.03
CA ASN A 62 3.38 -16.82 4.21
C ASN A 62 3.48 -17.46 2.81
N ALA A 63 3.17 -18.76 2.70
CA ALA A 63 3.10 -19.43 1.40
C ALA A 63 1.99 -18.84 0.53
N GLY A 64 0.80 -18.58 1.11
CA GLY A 64 -0.29 -17.91 0.39
C GLY A 64 0.04 -16.47 -0.02
N LEU A 65 0.87 -15.76 0.75
CA LEU A 65 1.35 -14.43 0.37
C LEU A 65 2.25 -14.49 -0.88
N LEU A 66 3.19 -15.44 -0.92
CA LEU A 66 4.06 -15.65 -2.07
C LEU A 66 3.26 -16.08 -3.31
N GLU A 67 2.27 -16.95 -3.12
CA GLU A 67 1.34 -17.37 -4.19
C GLU A 67 0.54 -16.18 -4.76
N SER A 68 0.16 -15.23 -3.91
CA SER A 68 -0.62 -14.05 -4.33
C SER A 68 0.16 -13.07 -5.22
N HIS A 69 1.50 -13.08 -5.14
CA HIS A 69 2.36 -12.26 -5.98
C HIS A 69 2.72 -13.06 -7.25
N PRO A 70 3.02 -12.42 -8.40
CA PRO A 70 3.56 -13.13 -9.55
C PRO A 70 4.80 -13.92 -9.15
N HIS A 71 4.79 -15.22 -9.42
CA HIS A 71 5.85 -16.16 -9.07
C HIS A 71 6.06 -17.16 -10.21
N GLY A 72 7.26 -17.75 -10.30
CA GLY A 72 7.60 -18.72 -11.36
C GLY A 72 7.76 -18.12 -12.76
N ILE A 73 7.78 -16.80 -12.89
CA ILE A 73 7.95 -16.07 -14.16
C ILE A 73 8.94 -14.91 -14.03
N ALA A 74 9.58 -14.54 -15.13
CA ALA A 74 10.37 -13.32 -15.23
C ALA A 74 9.49 -12.15 -15.68
N ILE A 75 9.46 -11.07 -14.90
CA ILE A 75 8.76 -9.83 -15.26
C ILE A 75 9.65 -9.08 -16.26
N THR A 76 9.21 -9.02 -17.53
CA THR A 76 9.95 -8.36 -18.61
C THR A 76 9.56 -6.91 -18.81
N LYS A 77 8.40 -6.51 -18.29
CA LYS A 77 7.90 -5.14 -18.32
C LYS A 77 7.16 -4.84 -17.02
N GLU A 78 7.49 -3.72 -16.41
CA GLU A 78 6.85 -3.28 -15.18
C GLU A 78 5.39 -2.84 -15.43
N ALA A 79 4.50 -3.24 -14.51
CA ALA A 79 3.13 -2.78 -14.51
C ALA A 79 3.01 -1.46 -13.74
N PRO A 80 2.14 -0.53 -14.16
CA PRO A 80 2.02 0.78 -13.55
C PRO A 80 1.54 0.76 -12.08
N ASN A 81 0.92 -0.34 -11.65
CA ASN A 81 0.34 -0.53 -10.32
C ASN A 81 0.99 -1.68 -9.53
N TYR A 82 2.07 -2.28 -10.03
CA TYR A 82 2.74 -3.40 -9.36
C TYR A 82 4.25 -3.31 -9.52
N GLN A 83 4.91 -3.00 -8.40
CA GLN A 83 6.36 -3.01 -8.29
C GLN A 83 6.77 -4.30 -7.58
N ALA A 84 7.45 -5.19 -8.30
CA ALA A 84 8.04 -6.36 -7.67
C ALA A 84 9.02 -5.87 -6.60
N ARG A 85 8.80 -6.28 -5.35
CA ARG A 85 9.76 -6.01 -4.28
C ARG A 85 11.05 -6.75 -4.62
N SER A 86 12.12 -6.00 -4.87
CA SER A 86 13.50 -6.47 -4.82
C SER A 86 13.91 -6.80 -3.39
#